data_AF-A0AAD5XY57-F1
#
_entry.id   AF-A0AAD5XY57-F1
#
_cell.length_a   1.000
_cell.length_b   1.000
_cell.length_c   1.000
_cell.angle_alpha   90.00
_cell.angle_beta   90.00
_cell.angle_gamma   90.00
#
_symmetry.space_group_name_H-M   'P 1'
#
loop_
_entity.id
_entity.type
_entity.pdbx_description
1 polymer ?
#
loop_
_entity_poly.entity_id
_entity_poly.type
_entity_poly.pdbx_seq_one_letter_code
_entity_poly.pdbx_strand_id
1 'polypeptide(L)'
;MFSCPQVKVIICDLNQARIDAWNSDNLPIYEPGLDEVVKKARGRNLFFSTDINNAIQEADLIFVSVNTPTKKRGEGAGYAADIG
;
A
#
# COMPACT_ATOMS: atom_id res chain seq x y z
N MET A 1 -21.14 -2.18 -3.15
CA MET A 1 -20.98 -2.41 -4.60
C MET A 1 -19.61 -1.88 -5.03
N PHE A 2 -18.52 -2.53 -4.61
CA PHE A 2 -17.16 -2.34 -5.17
C PHE A 2 -16.39 -3.62 -4.83
N SER A 3 -16.61 -4.67 -5.59
CA SER A 3 -15.79 -5.87 -5.49
C SER A 3 -15.64 -6.37 -6.91
N CYS A 4 -14.67 -5.82 -7.63
CA CYS A 4 -14.18 -6.41 -8.87
C CYS A 4 -13.34 -7.63 -8.46
N PRO A 5 -13.89 -8.86 -8.47
CA PRO A 5 -13.20 -10.02 -7.90
C PRO A 5 -11.96 -10.42 -8.71
N GLN A 6 -11.87 -9.91 -9.94
CA GLN A 6 -10.78 -10.15 -10.89
C GLN A 6 -9.57 -9.22 -10.72
N VAL A 7 -9.61 -8.18 -9.88
CA VAL A 7 -8.47 -7.27 -9.73
C VAL A 7 -7.51 -7.82 -8.67
N LYS A 8 -6.30 -8.17 -9.11
CA LYS A 8 -5.16 -8.54 -8.25
C LYS A 8 -4.54 -7.26 -7.68
N VAL A 9 -4.52 -7.15 -6.36
CA VAL A 9 -3.90 -6.05 -5.62
C VAL A 9 -2.67 -6.60 -4.91
N ILE A 10 -1.51 -5.98 -5.16
CA ILE A 10 -0.25 -6.30 -4.50
C ILE A 10 0.18 -5.06 -3.70
N ILE A 11 0.25 -5.19 -2.39
CA ILE A 11 0.79 -4.16 -1.50
C ILE A 11 2.27 -4.47 -1.27
N CYS A 12 3.12 -3.49 -1.58
CA CYS A 12 4.55 -3.61 -1.37
C CYS A 12 5.08 -2.58 -0.37
N ASP A 13 5.96 -3.02 0.52
CA ASP A 13 6.71 -2.19 1.47
C ASP A 13 8.15 -2.73 1.51
N LEU A 14 9.14 -1.86 1.70
CA LEU A 14 10.55 -2.23 1.86
C LEU A 14 10.81 -2.93 3.20
N ASN A 15 9.93 -2.75 4.18
CA ASN A 15 10.06 -3.30 5.51
C ASN A 15 9.50 -4.73 5.55
N GLN A 16 10.40 -5.72 5.54
CA GLN A 16 10.06 -7.14 5.64
C GLN A 16 9.19 -7.45 6.87
N ALA A 17 9.52 -6.90 8.05
CA ALA A 17 8.76 -7.16 9.27
C ALA A 17 7.30 -6.66 9.18
N ARG A 18 7.05 -5.57 8.44
CA ARG A 18 5.67 -5.11 8.18
C ARG A 18 4.93 -6.04 7.23
N ILE A 19 5.58 -6.49 6.16
CA ILE A 19 4.99 -7.44 5.22
C ILE A 19 4.68 -8.77 5.92
N ASP A 20 5.56 -9.24 6.79
CA ASP A 20 5.34 -10.43 7.61
C ASP A 20 4.13 -10.25 8.54
N ALA A 21 4.01 -9.08 9.18
CA ALA A 21 2.85 -8.75 10.01
C ALA A 21 1.55 -8.73 9.20
N TRP A 22 1.54 -8.12 8.01
CA TRP A 22 0.39 -8.13 7.08
C TRP A 22 -0.01 -9.53 6.61
N ASN A 23 0.95 -10.44 6.51
CA ASN A 23 0.72 -11.84 6.18
C ASN A 23 0.35 -12.70 7.41
N SER A 24 0.46 -12.15 8.63
CA SER A 24 0.10 -12.82 9.89
C SER A 24 -1.32 -12.48 10.35
N ASP A 25 -1.81 -13.14 11.40
CA ASP A 25 -3.10 -12.81 12.01
C ASP A 25 -3.08 -11.52 12.85
N ASN A 26 -1.89 -10.94 13.08
CA ASN A 26 -1.69 -9.70 13.84
C ASN A 26 -1.28 -8.58 12.89
N LEU A 27 -2.26 -7.79 12.43
CA LEU A 27 -2.00 -6.66 11.56
C LEU A 27 -1.13 -5.59 12.25
N PRO A 28 -0.24 -4.90 11.50
CA PRO A 28 0.66 -3.90 12.06
C PRO A 28 -0.06 -2.62 12.50
N ILE A 29 -1.34 -2.46 12.13
CA ILE A 29 -2.20 -1.34 12.52
C ILE A 29 -3.57 -1.86 12.99
N TYR A 30 -4.19 -1.15 13.92
CA TYR A 30 -5.55 -1.43 14.35
C TYR A 30 -6.50 -0.40 13.77
N GLU A 31 -7.40 -0.85 12.89
CA GLU A 31 -8.49 -0.04 12.36
C GLU A 31 -9.78 -0.89 12.37
N PRO A 32 -10.89 -0.36 12.92
CA PRO A 32 -12.15 -1.10 13.00
C PRO A 32 -12.62 -1.59 11.63
N GLY A 33 -12.76 -2.91 11.46
CA GLY A 33 -13.24 -3.54 10.23
C GLY A 33 -12.16 -3.86 9.19
N LEU A 34 -10.93 -3.35 9.34
CA LEU A 34 -9.83 -3.65 8.41
C LEU A 34 -9.42 -5.12 8.45
N ASP A 35 -9.31 -5.69 9.65
CA ASP A 35 -8.92 -7.09 9.86
C ASP A 35 -9.83 -8.07 9.11
N GLU A 36 -11.16 -7.87 9.21
CA GLU A 36 -12.15 -8.67 8.52
C GLU A 36 -12.04 -8.57 6.99
N VAL A 37 -11.77 -7.37 6.47
CA VAL A 37 -11.60 -7.14 5.03
C VAL A 37 -10.33 -7.80 4.53
N VAL A 38 -9.20 -7.61 5.23
CA VAL A 38 -7.91 -8.19 4.88
C VAL A 38 -7.99 -9.70 4.93
N LYS A 39 -8.54 -10.30 5.99
CA LYS A 39 -8.70 -11.76 6.11
C LYS A 39 -9.54 -12.36 4.99
N LYS A 40 -10.61 -11.67 4.54
CA LYS A 40 -11.47 -12.15 3.44
C LYS A 40 -10.82 -12.05 2.06
N ALA A 41 -9.93 -11.07 1.85
CA ALA A 41 -9.30 -10.81 0.56
C ALA A 41 -7.90 -11.43 0.41
N ARG A 42 -7.15 -11.57 1.52
CA ARG A 42 -5.77 -12.05 1.55
C ARG A 42 -5.69 -13.46 0.96
N GLY A 43 -4.77 -13.65 0.02
CA GLY A 43 -4.58 -14.92 -0.69
C GLY A 43 -5.64 -15.22 -1.76
N ARG A 44 -6.68 -14.39 -1.91
CA ARG A 44 -7.63 -14.47 -3.03
C ARG A 44 -7.27 -13.47 -4.11
N ASN A 45 -7.30 -12.19 -3.76
CA ASN A 45 -7.00 -11.09 -4.68
C ASN A 45 -6.17 -9.97 -4.04
N LEU A 46 -5.81 -10.10 -2.75
CA LEU A 46 -4.91 -9.20 -2.04
C LEU A 46 -3.65 -9.96 -1.61
N PHE A 47 -2.49 -9.43 -1.98
CA PHE A 47 -1.18 -10.01 -1.70
C PHE A 47 -0.24 -8.95 -1.11
N PHE A 48 0.72 -9.39 -0.29
CA PHE A 48 1.73 -8.54 0.32
C PHE A 48 3.12 -9.07 -0.04
N SER A 49 4.02 -8.20 -0.52
CA SER A 49 5.36 -8.59 -0.99
C SER A 49 6.40 -7.51 -0.71
N THR A 50 7.67 -7.89 -0.57
CA THR A 50 8.81 -6.95 -0.56
C THR A 50 9.42 -6.74 -1.95
N ASP A 51 9.02 -7.53 -2.95
CA ASP A 51 9.51 -7.42 -4.32
C ASP A 51 8.75 -6.35 -5.11
N ILE A 52 9.18 -5.10 -4.91
CA ILE A 52 8.63 -3.93 -5.61
C ILE A 52 8.89 -4.02 -7.12
N ASN A 53 10.06 -4.52 -7.54
CA ASN A 53 10.44 -4.53 -8.95
C ASN A 53 9.52 -5.43 -9.76
N ASN A 54 9.26 -6.64 -9.26
CA ASN A 54 8.33 -7.55 -9.91
C ASN A 54 6.89 -7.03 -9.87
N ALA A 55 6.47 -6.44 -8.74
CA ALA A 55 5.14 -5.86 -8.62
C ALA A 55 4.90 -4.70 -9.61
N ILE A 56 5.91 -3.86 -9.86
CA ILE A 56 5.85 -2.80 -10.87
C ILE A 56 5.71 -3.38 -12.28
N GLN A 57 6.45 -4.44 -12.61
CA GLN A 57 6.43 -5.05 -13.94
C GLN A 57 5.08 -5.72 -14.26
N GLU A 58 4.43 -6.31 -13.25
CA GLU A 58 3.14 -6.99 -13.41
C GLU A 58 1.92 -6.04 -13.36
N ALA A 59 2.08 -4.81 -12.89
CA ALA A 59 0.95 -3.93 -12.58
C ALA A 59 0.49 -3.10 -13.80
N ASP A 60 -0.81 -3.17 -14.09
CA ASP A 60 -1.46 -2.26 -15.04
C ASP A 60 -1.63 -0.84 -14.47
N LEU A 61 -1.71 -0.71 -13.14
CA LEU A 61 -1.89 0.55 -12.41
C LEU A 61 -1.13 0.50 -11.08
N ILE A 62 -0.39 1.57 -10.77
CA ILE A 62 0.43 1.66 -9.55
C ILE A 62 -0.03 2.85 -8.71
N PHE A 63 -0.33 2.59 -7.43
CA PHE A 63 -0.56 3.62 -6.43
C PHE A 63 0.69 3.80 -5.56
N VAL A 64 1.13 5.05 -5.38
CA VAL A 64 2.28 5.37 -4.53
C VAL A 64 1.77 6.09 -3.28
N SER A 65 1.76 5.38 -2.15
CA SER A 65 1.35 5.89 -0.84
C SER A 65 2.52 5.84 0.15
N VAL A 66 3.62 6.52 -0.21
CA VAL A 66 4.80 6.63 0.66
C VAL A 66 4.73 7.89 1.50
N ASN A 67 5.45 7.90 2.62
CA ASN A 67 5.65 9.14 3.36
C ASN A 67 6.38 10.15 2.46
N THR A 68 5.80 11.32 2.26
CA THR A 68 6.48 12.50 1.69
C THR A 68 6.96 13.36 2.85
N PRO A 69 8.12 13.09 3.47
CA PRO A 69 8.61 13.95 4.53
C PRO A 69 8.81 15.37 3.96
N THR A 70 8.26 16.36 4.64
CA THR A 70 8.49 17.77 4.30
C THR A 70 9.99 18.03 4.41
N LYS A 71 10.65 18.48 3.33
CA LYS A 71 12.06 18.88 3.35
C LYS A 71 12.27 19.92 4.46
N LYS A 72 13.12 19.62 5.45
CA LYS A 72 13.52 20.59 6.51
C LYS A 72 14.67 21.53 6.10
N ARG A 73 15.17 21.47 4.85
CA ARG A 73 16.10 22.47 4.29
C ARG A 73 16.15 22.41 2.74
N GLY A 74 16.15 23.58 2.10
CA GLY A 74 16.27 23.79 0.64
C GLY A 74 15.06 24.54 0.04
N GLU A 75 15.31 25.60 -0.73
CA GLU A 75 14.30 26.51 -1.31
C GLU A 75 13.17 25.74 -2.01
N GLY A 76 11.93 25.95 -1.56
CA GLY A 76 10.76 25.17 -1.99
C GLY A 76 9.73 24.90 -0.88
N ALA A 77 9.91 25.45 0.32
CA ALA A 77 8.82 25.57 1.28
C ALA A 77 7.77 26.55 0.74
N GLY A 78 6.63 26.05 0.22
CA GLY A 78 5.45 26.88 0.03
C GLY A 78 4.70 26.81 -1.30
N TYR A 79 5.09 26.00 -2.28
CA TYR A 79 4.26 25.82 -3.48
C TYR A 79 3.38 24.58 -3.33
N ALA A 80 2.23 24.76 -2.70
CA ALA A 80 1.07 23.96 -3.05
C ALA A 80 0.78 24.25 -4.53
N ALA A 81 0.77 23.23 -5.39
CA ALA A 81 0.26 23.39 -6.73
C ALA A 81 -1.24 23.66 -6.60
N ASP A 82 -1.59 24.94 -6.55
CA ASP A 82 -2.93 25.42 -6.84
C ASP A 82 -3.19 25.11 -8.32
N ILE A 83 -4.04 24.12 -8.56
CA ILE A 83 -4.53 23.80 -9.90
C ILE A 83 -5.85 24.55 -10.08
N GLY A 84 -5.76 25.75 -10.63
CA GLY A 84 -6.88 26.43 -11.27
C GLY A 84 -7.27 25.78 -12.59
#